data_AF-B0E3N8-F1
#
_entry.id   AF-B0E3N8-F1
#
_cell.length_a   1.000
_cell.length_b   1.000
_cell.length_c   1.000
_cell.angle_alpha   90.00
_cell.angle_beta   90.00
_cell.angle_gamma   90.00
#
_symmetry.space_group_name_H-M   'P 1'
#
loop_
_entity.id
_entity.type
_entity.pdbx_description
1 polymer ?
#
loop_
_entity_poly.entity_id
_entity_poly.type
_entity_poly.pdbx_seq_one_letter_code
_entity_poly.pdbx_strand_id
1 'polypeptide(L)'
;MEKIYPTEESRPHYICIDKACRVLRTAIANGSWNRWKKTTRFIVDSYHYINHHTLDYLCCKWCNPGPLNGSAPNLVNVAYDKNNRPYFQHAFNTQACEQLNSWLGGFESILK
;
A
#
# COMPACT_ATOMS: atom_id res chain seq x y z
N MET A 1 -4.48 14.83 -4.13
CA MET A 1 -3.05 14.48 -4.07
C MET A 1 -2.16 15.57 -4.69
N GLU A 2 -2.53 16.18 -5.81
CA GLU A 2 -1.68 17.20 -6.48
C GLU A 2 -1.41 18.45 -5.63
N LYS A 3 -2.33 18.85 -4.75
CA LYS A 3 -2.10 19.95 -3.80
C LYS A 3 -1.01 19.63 -2.76
N ILE A 4 -0.86 18.36 -2.39
CA ILE A 4 0.08 17.91 -1.34
C ILE A 4 1.44 17.58 -1.96
N TYR A 5 1.44 16.95 -3.14
CA TYR A 5 2.64 16.58 -3.89
C TYR A 5 2.59 17.22 -5.28
N PRO A 6 2.99 18.50 -5.39
CA PRO A 6 2.84 19.26 -6.63
C PRO A 6 3.80 18.83 -7.74
N THR A 7 4.99 18.32 -7.38
CA THR A 7 6.01 17.87 -8.34
C THR A 7 6.21 16.36 -8.29
N GLU A 8 6.80 15.77 -9.34
CA GLU A 8 7.05 14.32 -9.38
C GLU A 8 8.00 13.86 -8.27
N GLU A 9 8.99 14.69 -7.96
CA GLU A 9 10.03 14.45 -6.95
C GLU A 9 9.46 14.49 -5.53
N SER A 10 8.40 15.27 -5.32
CA SER A 10 7.72 15.34 -4.03
C SER A 10 6.84 14.12 -3.73
N ARG A 11 6.51 13.31 -4.75
CA ARG A 11 5.59 12.19 -4.59
C ARG A 11 6.25 11.05 -3.83
N PRO A 12 5.55 10.42 -2.87
CA PRO A 12 6.06 9.24 -2.21
C PRO A 12 6.13 8.06 -3.18
N HIS A 13 7.13 7.21 -3.02
CA HIS A 13 7.25 5.96 -3.76
C HIS A 13 6.08 5.01 -3.48
N TYR A 14 5.59 5.03 -2.23
CA TYR A 14 4.50 4.19 -1.76
C TYR A 14 3.49 5.01 -0.96
N ILE A 15 2.21 4.76 -1.21
CA ILE A 15 1.11 5.27 -0.39
C ILE A 15 0.33 4.08 0.16
N CYS A 16 0.29 3.96 1.48
CA CYS A 16 -0.44 2.91 2.19
C CYS A 16 -1.80 3.42 2.67
N ILE A 17 -2.88 2.79 2.21
CA ILE A 17 -4.27 3.11 2.60
C ILE A 17 -5.06 1.80 2.67
N ASP A 18 -5.87 1.59 3.71
CA ASP A 18 -6.74 0.39 3.87
C ASP A 18 -7.47 0.04 2.56
N LYS A 19 -8.22 1.00 1.98
CA LYS A 19 -8.95 0.81 0.71
C LYS A 19 -8.28 1.46 -0.49
N ALA A 20 -6.95 1.36 -0.61
CA ALA A 20 -6.22 1.97 -1.73
C ALA A 20 -6.72 1.52 -3.11
N CYS A 21 -7.26 0.31 -3.22
CA CYS A 21 -7.89 -0.21 -4.44
C CYS A 21 -9.05 0.68 -4.95
N ARG A 22 -9.86 1.25 -4.04
CA ARG A 22 -10.95 2.17 -4.38
C ARG A 22 -10.39 3.50 -4.90
N VAL A 23 -9.37 4.03 -4.23
CA VAL A 23 -8.67 5.26 -4.65
C VAL A 23 -8.06 5.07 -6.04
N LEU A 24 -7.39 3.94 -6.26
CA LEU A 24 -6.78 3.59 -7.54
C LEU A 24 -7.84 3.42 -8.64
N ARG A 25 -8.99 2.80 -8.36
CA ARG A 25 -10.11 2.70 -9.31
C ARG A 25 -10.60 4.08 -9.75
N THR A 26 -10.80 5.00 -8.81
CA THR A 26 -11.17 6.39 -9.12
C THR A 26 -10.07 7.10 -9.91
N ALA A 27 -8.80 6.91 -9.54
CA ALA A 27 -7.66 7.51 -10.23
C ALA A 27 -7.51 7.00 -11.68
N ILE A 28 -7.83 5.74 -11.93
CA ILE A 28 -7.88 5.18 -13.28
C ILE A 28 -9.05 5.78 -14.05
N ALA A 29 -10.25 5.79 -13.46
CA ALA A 29 -11.46 6.28 -14.11
C ALA A 29 -11.38 7.76 -14.50
N ASN A 30 -10.74 8.60 -13.68
CA ASN A 30 -10.54 10.02 -13.97
C ASN A 30 -9.22 10.32 -14.72
N GLY A 31 -8.48 9.29 -15.15
CA GLY A 31 -7.24 9.42 -15.92
C GLY A 31 -6.00 9.89 -15.14
N SER A 32 -6.14 10.29 -13.87
CA SER A 32 -5.02 10.78 -13.07
C SER A 32 -3.95 9.70 -12.85
N TRP A 33 -4.31 8.42 -12.83
CA TRP A 33 -3.36 7.32 -12.63
C TRP A 33 -2.22 7.31 -13.65
N ASN A 34 -2.44 7.77 -14.88
CA ASN A 34 -1.38 7.85 -15.89
C ASN A 34 -0.22 8.75 -15.50
N ARG A 35 -0.48 9.76 -14.67
CA ARG A 35 0.52 10.67 -14.10
C ARG A 35 1.21 10.03 -12.89
N TRP A 36 0.45 9.35 -12.03
CA TRP A 36 0.94 8.82 -10.75
C TRP A 36 1.69 7.49 -10.86
N LYS A 37 1.35 6.64 -11.83
CA LYS A 37 1.89 5.28 -11.96
C LYS A 37 3.40 5.21 -12.22
N LYS A 38 4.04 6.33 -12.57
CA LYS A 38 5.49 6.41 -12.83
C LYS A 38 6.30 6.52 -11.54
N THR A 39 5.77 7.24 -10.56
CA THR A 39 6.50 7.62 -9.33
C THR A 39 5.98 6.90 -8.10
N THR A 40 4.70 6.52 -8.10
CA THR A 40 4.00 6.11 -6.88
C THR A 40 3.27 4.79 -7.09
N ARG A 41 3.35 3.92 -6.08
CA ARG A 41 2.57 2.70 -5.96
C ARG A 41 1.60 2.80 -4.79
N PHE A 42 0.41 2.27 -4.96
CA PHE A 42 -0.54 2.11 -3.87
C PHE A 42 -0.36 0.74 -3.24
N ILE A 43 -0.39 0.68 -1.92
CA ILE A 43 -0.39 -0.58 -1.17
C ILE A 43 -1.56 -0.56 -0.20
N VAL A 44 -2.17 -1.73 -0.01
CA VAL A 44 -3.17 -1.98 1.03
C VAL A 44 -2.52 -2.80 2.15
N ASP A 45 -3.19 -2.96 3.28
CA ASP A 45 -2.69 -3.86 4.32
C ASP A 45 -2.87 -5.34 3.93
N SER A 46 -2.19 -6.23 4.65
CA SER A 46 -2.22 -7.67 4.38
C SER A 46 -3.62 -8.28 4.51
N TYR A 47 -4.44 -7.82 5.47
CA TYR A 47 -5.79 -8.35 5.65
C TYR A 47 -6.69 -7.96 4.46
N HIS A 48 -6.63 -6.70 4.03
CA HIS A 48 -7.32 -6.27 2.81
C HIS A 48 -6.87 -7.07 1.59
N TYR A 49 -5.56 -7.22 1.40
CA TYR A 49 -5.02 -7.94 0.25
C TYR A 49 -5.47 -9.40 0.22
N ILE A 50 -5.39 -10.13 1.34
CA ILE A 50 -5.80 -11.54 1.43
C ILE A 50 -7.27 -11.71 1.03
N ASN A 51 -8.15 -10.80 1.46
CA ASN A 51 -9.58 -10.90 1.16
C ASN A 51 -9.95 -10.51 -0.28
N HIS A 52 -9.17 -9.64 -0.93
CA HIS A 52 -9.52 -9.11 -2.25
C HIS A 52 -8.71 -9.70 -3.42
N HIS A 53 -7.47 -10.15 -3.20
CA HIS A 53 -6.57 -10.48 -4.32
C HIS A 53 -7.07 -11.61 -5.24
N THR A 54 -7.97 -12.48 -4.76
CA THR A 54 -8.56 -13.57 -5.54
C THR A 54 -9.74 -13.12 -6.40
N LEU A 55 -10.42 -12.03 -6.02
CA LEU A 55 -11.67 -11.57 -6.64
C LEU A 55 -11.52 -10.23 -7.39
N ASP A 56 -10.50 -9.43 -7.03
CA ASP A 56 -10.25 -8.12 -7.61
C ASP A 56 -8.86 -8.09 -8.28
N TYR A 57 -8.88 -8.07 -9.62
CA TYR A 57 -7.67 -7.98 -10.47
C TYR A 57 -6.81 -6.76 -10.12
N LEU A 58 -7.44 -5.64 -9.76
CA LEU A 58 -6.74 -4.41 -9.44
C LEU A 58 -6.00 -4.56 -8.11
N CYS A 59 -6.62 -5.21 -7.11
CA CYS A 59 -5.93 -5.57 -5.87
C CYS A 59 -4.76 -6.53 -6.11
N CYS A 60 -4.99 -7.58 -6.90
CA CYS A 60 -3.98 -8.58 -7.24
C CYS A 60 -2.73 -7.97 -7.89
N LYS A 61 -2.93 -7.05 -8.84
CA LYS A 61 -1.83 -6.49 -9.64
C LYS A 61 -1.19 -5.25 -9.03
N TRP A 62 -1.97 -4.39 -8.39
CA TRP A 62 -1.55 -3.01 -8.11
C TRP A 62 -1.61 -2.61 -6.65
N CYS A 63 -2.18 -3.43 -5.77
CA CYS A 63 -2.29 -3.14 -4.34
C CYS A 63 -1.49 -4.12 -3.47
N ASN A 64 -0.54 -4.88 -4.03
CA ASN A 64 0.22 -5.86 -3.27
C ASN A 64 1.03 -5.17 -2.13
N PRO A 65 0.80 -5.52 -0.84
CA PRO A 65 1.49 -4.95 0.32
C PRO A 65 3.00 -5.19 0.31
N GLY A 66 3.45 -6.25 -0.36
CA GLY A 66 4.85 -6.65 -0.36
C GLY A 66 5.12 -7.54 -1.56
N PRO A 67 5.74 -7.04 -2.64
CA PRO A 67 6.22 -7.93 -3.69
C PRO A 67 7.30 -8.83 -3.08
N LEU A 68 6.93 -10.10 -2.84
CA LEU A 68 7.76 -11.13 -2.19
C LEU A 68 8.96 -11.58 -3.04
N ASN A 69 9.34 -10.79 -4.04
CA ASN A 69 10.51 -10.99 -4.89
C ASN A 69 11.65 -10.01 -4.55
N GLY A 70 11.52 -9.23 -3.47
CA GLY A 70 12.54 -8.28 -3.04
C GLY A 70 12.66 -7.01 -3.90
N SER A 71 11.74 -6.77 -4.85
CA SER A 71 11.79 -5.59 -5.73
C SER A 71 11.53 -4.26 -5.00
N ALA A 72 11.11 -4.32 -3.74
CA ALA A 72 10.78 -3.16 -2.91
C ALA A 72 11.51 -3.25 -1.55
N PRO A 73 12.82 -2.98 -1.49
CA PRO A 73 13.61 -3.10 -0.26
C PRO A 73 13.13 -2.17 0.86
N ASN A 74 12.49 -1.05 0.50
CA ASN A 74 11.87 -0.15 1.48
C ASN A 74 10.56 -0.71 2.06
N LEU A 75 9.95 -1.73 1.47
CA LEU A 75 8.73 -2.36 1.97
C LEU A 75 8.98 -3.73 2.59
N VAL A 76 10.05 -4.40 2.18
CA VAL A 76 10.33 -5.80 2.53
C VAL A 76 11.81 -5.95 2.87
N ASN A 77 12.07 -6.38 4.10
CA ASN A 77 13.39 -6.74 4.59
C ASN A 77 13.62 -8.24 4.43
N VAL A 78 14.87 -8.64 4.17
CA VAL A 78 15.28 -10.05 4.24
C VAL A 78 15.61 -10.37 5.70
N ALA A 79 14.90 -11.33 6.27
CA ALA A 79 15.14 -11.88 7.60
C ALA A 79 15.51 -13.36 7.49
N TYR A 80 16.09 -13.94 8.55
CA TYR A 80 16.52 -15.33 8.58
C TYR A 80 15.75 -16.09 9.66
N ASP A 81 15.25 -17.28 9.31
CA ASP A 81 14.58 -18.15 10.27
C ASP A 81 15.59 -18.85 11.20
N LYS A 82 15.08 -19.65 12.14
CA LYS A 82 15.90 -20.46 13.07
C LYS A 82 16.85 -21.46 12.38
N ASN A 83 16.59 -21.78 11.12
CA ASN A 83 17.40 -22.68 10.30
C ASN A 83 18.30 -21.91 9.32
N ASN A 84 18.46 -20.60 9.51
CA ASN A 84 19.21 -19.70 8.65
C ASN A 84 18.70 -19.62 7.20
N ARG A 85 17.40 -19.87 6.98
CA ARG A 85 16.77 -19.71 5.65
C ARG A 85 16.25 -18.28 5.50
N PRO A 86 16.53 -17.62 4.37
CA PRO A 86 16.02 -16.27 4.14
C PRO A 86 14.51 -16.30 3.92
N TYR A 87 13.80 -15.36 4.53
CA TYR A 87 12.40 -15.06 4.26
C TYR A 87 12.20 -13.55 4.17
N PHE A 88 11.11 -13.17 3.50
CA PHE A 88 10.74 -11.78 3.30
C PHE A 88 9.80 -11.32 4.41
N GLN A 89 10.24 -10.34 5.20
CA GLN A 89 9.45 -9.71 6.26
C GLN A 89 9.06 -8.29 5.84
N HIS A 90 7.82 -7.88 6.08
CA HIS A 90 7.45 -6.47 5.85
C HIS A 90 8.25 -5.54 6.77
N ALA A 91 8.78 -4.47 6.19
CA ALA A 91 9.53 -3.43 6.91
C ALA A 91 8.62 -2.58 7.81
N PHE A 92 7.33 -2.52 7.50
CA PHE A 92 6.32 -1.75 8.22
C PHE A 92 5.12 -2.60 8.61
N ASN A 93 4.54 -2.33 9.78
CA ASN A 93 3.31 -2.96 10.23
C ASN A 93 2.13 -2.01 9.98
N THR A 94 1.44 -2.19 8.85
CA THR A 94 0.31 -1.35 8.44
C THR A 94 -0.88 -1.44 9.40
N GLN A 95 -1.11 -2.60 10.03
CA GLN A 95 -2.15 -2.79 11.05
C GLN A 95 -1.85 -2.00 12.33
N ALA A 96 -0.59 -1.99 12.78
CA ALA A 96 -0.19 -1.15 13.92
C ALA A 96 -0.35 0.35 13.60
N CYS A 97 -0.03 0.77 12.38
CA CYS A 97 -0.28 2.14 11.93
C CYS A 97 -1.77 2.50 11.96
N GLU A 98 -2.64 1.60 11.49
CA GLU A 98 -4.09 1.80 11.52
C GLU A 98 -4.61 1.94 12.95
N GLN A 99 -4.22 1.05 13.85
CA GLN A 99 -4.61 1.12 15.26
C GLN A 99 -4.10 2.40 15.93
N LEU A 100 -2.84 2.79 15.66
CA LEU A 100 -2.28 4.04 16.18
C LEU A 100 -3.03 5.26 15.65
N ASN A 101 -3.37 5.30 14.36
CA ASN A 101 -4.16 6.37 13.78
C ASN A 101 -5.55 6.46 14.43
N SER A 102 -6.20 5.31 14.67
CA SER A 102 -7.48 5.25 15.39
C SER A 102 -7.36 5.69 16.84
N TRP A 103 -6.21 5.48 17.49
CA TRP A 103 -5.96 5.93 18.85
C TRP A 103 -5.71 7.45 18.91
N LEU A 104 -4.92 7.99 17.97
CA LEU A 104 -4.58 9.41 17.93
C LEU A 104 -5.75 10.30 17.47
N GLY A 105 -6.50 9.87 16.46
CA GLY A 105 -7.58 10.66 15.85
C GLY A 105 -8.97 10.34 16.37
N GLY A 106 -9.13 9.30 17.19
CA GLY A 106 -10.41 8.62 17.38
C GLY A 106 -10.80 7.81 16.15
N PHE A 107 -11.77 6.90 16.29
CA PHE A 107 -12.32 6.17 15.15
C PHE A 107 -13.11 7.12 14.25
N GLU A 108 -12.54 7.55 13.13
CA GLU A 108 -13.32 8.15 12.04
C GLU A 108 -13.98 7.01 11.26
N SER A 109 -15.29 6.84 11.44
CA SER A 109 -16.05 5.92 10.61
C SER A 109 -15.82 6.28 9.15
N ILE A 110 -15.50 5.29 8.31
CA ILE A 110 -15.47 5.46 6.86
C ILE A 110 -16.83 6.05 6.45
N LEU A 111 -16.82 7.34 6.12
CA LEU A 111 -17.93 8.25 5.84
C LEU A 111 -19.26 7.55 5.47
N LYS A 112 -20.34 7.96 6.14
CA LYS A 112 -21.73 7.76 5.68
C LYS A 112 -21.95 8.37 4.30
#